data_AF-A0A2W4QHV4-F1
#
_entry.id   AF-A0A2W4QHV4-F1
#
_cell.length_a   1.000
_cell.length_b   1.000
_cell.length_c   1.000
_cell.angle_alpha   90.00
_cell.angle_beta   90.00
_cell.angle_gamma   90.00
#
_symmetry.space_group_name_H-M   'P 1'
#
loop_
_entity.id
_entity.type
_entity.pdbx_description
1 polymer ?
#
loop_
_entity_poly.entity_id
_entity_poly.type
_entity_poly.pdbx_seq_one_letter_code
_entity_poly.pdbx_strand_id
1 'polypeptide(L)' 'AAAGICHARGANADLPPVWMLYLPVGDMAESLRRVEEEGGKVVKVVKHDDGSYMYAAIQDPVGVYFGLVPGQA' A
#
# COMPACT_ATOMS: atom_id res chain seq x y z
N ALA A 1 12.44 -5.99 1.08
CA ALA A 1 12.74 -5.96 -0.37
C ALA A 1 12.11 -4.71 -0.97
N ALA A 2 12.66 -4.14 -2.04
CA ALA A 2 12.13 -2.91 -2.65
C ALA A 2 10.87 -3.14 -3.50
N ALA A 3 10.66 -4.36 -4.00
CA ALA A 3 9.51 -4.73 -4.82
C ALA A 3 9.21 -6.24 -4.72
N GLY A 4 8.03 -6.65 -5.17
CA GLY A 4 7.62 -8.05 -5.27
C GLY A 4 6.51 -8.27 -6.31
N ILE A 5 6.33 -9.51 -6.75
CA ILE A 5 5.22 -9.89 -7.65
C ILE A 5 3.99 -10.21 -6.80
N CYS A 6 2.89 -9.53 -7.06
CA CYS A 6 1.58 -9.95 -6.60
C CYS A 6 1.03 -11.03 -7.53
N HIS A 7 0.59 -12.15 -6.98
CA HIS A 7 -0.01 -13.24 -7.76
C HIS A 7 -1.54 -13.20 -7.78
N ALA A 8 -2.18 -12.21 -7.15
CA ALA A 8 -3.64 -12.10 -7.00
C ALA A 8 -4.30 -13.38 -6.44
N ARG A 9 -3.75 -13.93 -5.35
CA ARG A 9 -4.21 -15.17 -4.71
C ARG A 9 -4.26 -15.04 -3.19
N GLY A 10 -5.12 -15.85 -2.56
CA GLY A 10 -5.24 -15.92 -1.11
C GLY A 10 -5.58 -14.55 -0.52
N ALA A 11 -4.78 -14.10 0.46
CA ALA A 11 -4.97 -12.79 1.09
C ALA A 11 -4.90 -11.63 0.10
N ASN A 12 -4.28 -11.78 -1.07
CA ASN A 12 -4.11 -10.72 -2.06
C ASN A 12 -5.06 -10.86 -3.27
N ALA A 13 -6.14 -11.63 -3.16
CA ALA A 13 -7.06 -11.86 -4.28
C ALA A 13 -7.77 -10.58 -4.77
N ASP A 14 -7.82 -9.55 -3.93
CA ASP A 14 -8.35 -8.22 -4.20
C ASP A 14 -7.33 -7.25 -4.85
N LEU A 15 -6.07 -7.67 -4.97
CA LEU A 15 -4.99 -6.90 -5.57
C LEU A 15 -4.68 -7.39 -7.00
N PRO A 16 -4.22 -6.51 -7.91
CA PRO A 16 -3.90 -6.91 -9.28
C PRO A 16 -2.64 -7.79 -9.36
N PRO A 17 -2.56 -8.69 -10.35
CA PRO A 17 -1.40 -9.57 -10.53
C PRO A 17 -0.24 -8.84 -11.24
N VAL A 18 0.40 -7.91 -10.54
CA VAL A 18 1.47 -7.02 -11.07
C VAL A 18 2.71 -7.02 -10.18
N TRP A 19 3.82 -6.48 -10.70
CA TRP A 19 4.91 -6.04 -9.85
C TRP A 19 4.47 -4.85 -9.01
N MET A 20 4.73 -4.92 -7.70
CA MET A 20 4.44 -3.86 -6.76
C MET A 20 5.72 -3.35 -6.12
N LEU A 21 5.94 -2.05 -6.23
CA LEU A 21 6.96 -1.34 -5.46
C LEU A 21 6.50 -1.19 -4.01
N TYR A 22 7.44 -1.17 -3.06
CA TYR A 22 7.17 -0.88 -1.66
C TYR A 22 7.91 0.38 -1.25
N LEU A 23 7.17 1.47 -1.05
CA LEU A 23 7.71 2.78 -0.74
C LEU A 23 7.62 3.04 0.78
N PRO A 24 8.74 3.22 1.48
CA PRO A 24 8.73 3.57 2.90
C PRO A 24 8.26 5.01 3.10
N VAL A 25 7.40 5.23 4.10
CA VAL A 25 6.90 6.56 4.49
C VAL A 25 7.00 6.78 6.00
N GLY A 26 7.23 8.01 6.43
CA GLY A 26 7.39 8.33 7.86
C GLY A 26 6.07 8.22 8.64
N ASP A 27 4.99 8.79 8.12
CA ASP A 27 3.66 8.72 8.71
C ASP A 27 2.69 8.02 7.74
N MET A 28 2.27 6.81 8.10
CA MET A 28 1.34 6.02 7.31
C MET A 28 -0.06 6.64 7.26
N ALA A 29 -0.55 7.23 8.37
CA ALA A 29 -1.89 7.81 8.42
C ALA A 29 -1.96 9.08 7.56
N GLU A 30 -0.96 9.96 7.68
CA GLU A 30 -0.85 11.14 6.83
C GLU A 30 -0.75 10.75 5.36
N SER A 31 0.11 9.78 5.04
CA SER A 31 0.32 9.33 3.66
C SER A 31 -0.97 8.78 3.04
N LEU A 32 -1.73 7.95 3.77
CA LEU A 32 -2.99 7.41 3.28
C LEU A 32 -4.07 8.48 3.07
N ARG A 33 -4.15 9.47 3.96
CA ARG A 33 -5.05 10.62 3.77
C ARG A 33 -4.71 11.37 2.48
N ARG A 34 -3.42 11.62 2.24
CA ARG A 34 -2.95 12.33 1.04
C ARG A 34 -3.21 11.53 -0.24
N VAL A 35 -3.13 10.20 -0.19
CA VAL A 35 -3.47 9.36 -1.35
C VAL A 35 -4.88 9.65 -1.84
N GLU A 36 -5.87 9.70 -0.94
CA GLU A 36 -7.26 9.97 -1.30
C GLU A 36 -7.48 11.44 -1.72
N GLU A 37 -6.86 12.39 -1.00
CA GLU A 37 -6.98 13.83 -1.31
C GLU A 37 -6.43 14.20 -2.69
N GLU A 38 -5.37 13.51 -3.13
CA GLU A 38 -4.71 13.73 -4.42
C GLU A 38 -5.29 12.83 -5.54
N GLY A 39 -6.45 12.19 -5.29
CA GLY A 39 -7.21 11.44 -6.29
C GLY A 39 -6.78 9.98 -6.49
N GLY A 40 -5.88 9.46 -5.66
CA GLY A 40 -5.56 8.05 -5.57
C GLY A 40 -6.61 7.27 -4.77
N LYS A 41 -6.39 5.96 -4.64
CA LYS A 41 -7.27 5.05 -3.90
C LYS A 41 -6.48 4.20 -2.93
N VAL A 42 -6.95 4.12 -1.70
CA VAL A 42 -6.50 3.12 -0.74
C VAL A 42 -7.24 1.82 -1.03
N VAL A 43 -6.53 0.85 -1.60
CA VAL A 43 -7.11 -0.44 -2.03
C VAL A 43 -7.21 -1.39 -0.85
N LYS A 44 -6.16 -1.43 -0.03
CA LYS A 44 -6.07 -2.34 1.11
C LYS A 44 -5.18 -1.77 2.19
N VAL A 45 -5.55 -1.95 3.45
CA VAL A 45 -4.72 -1.62 4.62
C VAL A 45 -4.57 -2.88 5.47
N VAL A 46 -3.33 -3.18 5.86
CA VAL A 46 -3.00 -4.25 6.79
C VAL A 46 -2.39 -3.63 8.03
N LYS A 47 -2.97 -3.95 9.19
CA LYS A 47 -2.51 -3.52 10.50
C LYS A 47 -2.09 -4.71 11.34
N HIS A 48 -1.20 -4.48 12.28
CA HIS A 48 -0.95 -5.40 13.38
C HIS A 48 -2.13 -5.41 14.36
N ASP A 49 -2.15 -6.38 15.27
CA ASP A 49 -3.20 -6.50 16.30
C ASP A 49 -3.25 -5.29 17.25
N ASP A 50 -2.13 -4.59 17.42
CA ASP A 50 -2.03 -3.33 18.20
C ASP A 50 -2.52 -2.10 17.43
N GLY A 51 -2.98 -2.27 16.19
CA GLY A 51 -3.48 -1.20 15.32
C GLY A 51 -2.41 -0.42 14.56
N SER A 52 -1.12 -0.72 14.77
CA SER A 52 -0.03 -0.12 13.98
C SER A 52 -0.07 -0.60 12.53
N TYR A 53 0.32 0.28 11.60
CA TYR A 53 0.30 -0.04 10.17
C TYR A 53 1.44 -0.98 9.81
N MET A 54 1.12 -2.07 9.11
CA MET A 54 2.12 -2.98 8.54
C MET A 54 2.38 -2.65 7.07
N TYR A 55 1.30 -2.37 6.32
CA TYR A 55 1.33 -2.24 4.88
C TYR A 55 0.03 -1.61 4.37
N ALA A 56 0.11 -0.88 3.26
CA ALA A 56 -1.09 -0.50 2.50
C ALA A 56 -0.85 -0.62 0.99
N ALA A 57 -1.79 -1.24 0.28
CA ALA A 57 -1.84 -1.22 -1.18
C ALA A 57 -2.63 0.00 -1.63
N ILE A 58 -2.08 0.77 -2.56
CA ILE A 58 -2.75 1.91 -3.15
C ILE A 58 -2.72 1.87 -4.67
N GLN A 59 -3.64 2.61 -5.28
CA GLN A 59 -3.65 2.91 -6.71
C GLN A 59 -3.51 4.43 -6.89
N ASP A 60 -2.59 4.88 -7.75
CA ASP A 60 -2.48 6.30 -8.08
C ASP A 60 -3.56 6.76 -9.10
N PRO A 61 -3.68 8.07 -9.38
CA PRO A 61 -4.69 8.58 -10.31
C PRO A 61 -4.55 8.06 -11.75
N VAL A 62 -3.37 7.57 -12.16
CA VAL A 62 -3.13 7.02 -13.51
C VAL A 62 -3.27 5.49 -13.57
N GLY A 63 -3.57 4.86 -12.44
CA GLY A 63 -3.91 3.43 -12.33
C GLY A 63 -2.78 2.52 -11.86
N VAL A 64 -1.61 3.04 -11.48
CA VAL A 64 -0.46 2.25 -11.01
C VAL A 64 -0.70 1.78 -9.58
N TYR A 65 -0.40 0.51 -9.32
CA TYR A 65 -0.51 -0.09 -8.01
C TYR A 65 0.86 -0.24 -7.34
N PHE A 66 0.95 0.21 -6.09
CA PHE A 66 2.14 0.03 -5.26
C PHE A 66 1.78 0.02 -3.78
N GLY A 67 2.74 -0.39 -2.96
CA GLY A 67 2.61 -0.49 -1.53
C GLY A 67 3.27 0.67 -0.80
N LEU A 68 2.61 1.19 0.24
CA LEU A 68 3.24 1.99 1.28
C LEU A 68 3.58 1.09 2.47
N VAL A 69 4.75 1.30 3.06
CA VAL A 69 5.21 0.60 4.26
C VAL A 69 5.78 1.61 5.27
N PRO A 70 5.75 1.32 6.59
CA PRO A 70 6.42 2.17 7.55
C PRO A 70 7.91 2.30 7.22
N GLY A 71 8.40 3.55 7.16
CA GLY A 71 9.81 3.87 7.10
C GLY A 71 10.48 3.62 8.45
N GLN A 72 11.79 3.37 8.42
CA GLN A 72 12.59 3.47 9.65
C GLN A 72 12.66 4.95 10.03
N ALA A 73 12.41 5.25 11.31
CA ALA A 73 12.63 6.58 11.88
C ALA A 73 14.13 6.94 11.89
#